data_AF-A0A5C5AC33-F1
#
_entry.id   AF-A0A5C5AC33-F1
#
_cell.length_a   1.000
_cell.length_b   1.000
_cell.length_c   1.000
_cell.angle_alpha   90.00
_cell.angle_beta   90.00
_cell.angle_gamma   90.00
#
_symmetry.space_group_name_H-M   'P 1'
#
loop_
_entity.id
_entity.type
_entity.pdbx_description
1 polymer ?
#
loop_
_entity_poly.entity_id
_entity_poly.type
_entity_poly.pdbx_seq_one_letter_code
_entity_poly.pdbx_strand_id
1 'polypeptide(L)'
;MNKLPHETRVVIGMSGGVDSSVAALLLKEQGYDVIGIFMKNWDDTDENGVCTATEDYNDVIEVCNQIGIPYYAVNFEKQYWDKVFTYFLDEYRAGRTPNPDVMCNKEIKFKAFLEHAIALGADYVATGHYARVAYMDGEYKMLRGVDDNKDQTYFLNQLSQEQLSKTMFPLGELKKPQIREMAKEAGLATAAKKDSTGICFIGERNFKDFLSNYLPAQPGVMQTLSGEVKGKHDGLMYYTIGQRHGLGIGGNGDPWFAVGKNLKENILYVDQGFHNELLYGDEVIATNVGWVSNEAKEKEFKCTAKFRYRQEDNKVTVQIVDENTVRILCDEPIRAITPGQAVVFYDGDECLGGATIDEVYRSGKKLDYLG
;
A
#
# COMPACT_ATOMS: atom_id res chain seq x y z
N MET A 1 -13.55 -15.42 28.05
CA MET A 1 -13.87 -16.81 27.66
C MET A 1 -13.62 -16.92 26.18
N ASN A 2 -12.72 -17.81 25.75
CA ASN A 2 -12.43 -17.98 24.32
C ASN A 2 -13.56 -18.81 23.71
N LYS A 3 -14.29 -18.21 22.76
CA LYS A 3 -15.30 -18.90 21.96
C LYS A 3 -14.66 -20.05 21.18
N LEU A 4 -15.39 -21.14 20.98
CA LEU A 4 -14.95 -22.19 20.06
C LEU A 4 -14.96 -21.65 18.62
N PRO A 5 -14.19 -22.22 17.67
CA PRO A 5 -14.17 -21.72 16.28
C PRO A 5 -15.56 -21.57 15.67
N HIS A 6 -16.43 -22.58 15.83
CA HIS A 6 -17.79 -22.56 15.28
C HIS A 6 -18.75 -21.56 15.93
N GLU A 7 -18.38 -21.00 17.10
CA GLU A 7 -19.11 -19.92 17.78
C GLU A 7 -18.51 -18.55 17.49
N THR A 8 -17.36 -18.52 16.82
CA THR A 8 -16.59 -17.33 16.50
C THR A 8 -16.88 -16.93 15.05
N ARG A 9 -17.53 -15.79 14.89
CA ARG A 9 -17.88 -15.29 13.55
C ARG A 9 -16.73 -14.52 12.93
N VAL A 10 -16.31 -14.94 11.75
CA VAL A 10 -15.24 -14.29 10.97
C VAL A 10 -15.82 -13.78 9.66
N VAL A 11 -15.80 -12.46 9.49
CA VAL A 11 -16.22 -11.82 8.24
C VAL A 11 -14.99 -11.59 7.37
N ILE A 12 -14.90 -12.27 6.24
CA ILE A 12 -13.75 -12.17 5.33
C ILE A 12 -14.04 -11.25 4.15
N GLY A 13 -13.16 -10.27 3.94
CA GLY A 13 -13.17 -9.44 2.74
C GLY A 13 -12.72 -10.25 1.52
N MET A 14 -13.61 -10.46 0.57
CA MET A 14 -13.37 -11.22 -0.65
C MET A 14 -13.36 -10.30 -1.87
N SER A 15 -12.27 -10.33 -2.64
CA SER A 15 -12.07 -9.44 -3.79
C SER A 15 -12.27 -10.13 -5.14
N GLY A 16 -12.76 -11.37 -5.16
CA GLY A 16 -12.79 -12.21 -6.37
C GLY A 16 -11.41 -12.75 -6.79
N GLY A 17 -10.37 -12.56 -5.97
CA GLY A 17 -9.01 -13.04 -6.21
C GLY A 17 -8.68 -14.31 -5.41
N VAL A 18 -7.74 -15.11 -5.93
CA VAL A 18 -7.33 -16.41 -5.36
C VAL A 18 -6.94 -16.32 -3.88
N ASP A 19 -6.29 -15.24 -3.46
CA ASP A 19 -5.79 -15.07 -2.09
C ASP A 19 -6.94 -15.04 -1.09
N SER A 20 -7.95 -14.20 -1.36
CA SER A 20 -9.14 -14.14 -0.51
C SER A 20 -9.98 -15.42 -0.56
N SER A 21 -9.99 -16.13 -1.68
CA SER A 21 -10.67 -17.42 -1.83
C SER A 21 -10.05 -18.50 -0.94
N VAL A 22 -8.72 -18.63 -0.96
CA VAL A 22 -8.01 -19.61 -0.12
C VAL A 22 -8.07 -19.22 1.34
N ALA A 23 -7.99 -17.92 1.66
CA ALA A 23 -8.17 -17.45 3.03
C ALA A 23 -9.55 -17.82 3.59
N ALA A 24 -10.61 -17.71 2.78
CA ALA A 24 -11.97 -18.11 3.17
C ALA A 24 -12.08 -19.63 3.37
N LEU A 25 -11.49 -20.41 2.46
CA LEU A 25 -11.40 -21.87 2.57
C LEU A 25 -10.72 -22.29 3.87
N LEU A 26 -9.55 -21.72 4.17
CA LEU A 26 -8.78 -22.03 5.39
C LEU A 26 -9.59 -21.77 6.67
N LEU A 27 -10.26 -20.61 6.74
CA LEU A 27 -11.11 -20.29 7.90
C LEU A 27 -12.27 -21.28 8.04
N LYS A 28 -12.86 -21.69 6.90
CA LYS A 28 -13.93 -22.67 6.89
C LYS A 28 -13.45 -24.05 7.37
N GLU A 29 -12.29 -24.50 6.90
CA GLU A 29 -11.67 -25.77 7.31
C GLU A 29 -11.27 -25.77 8.79
N GLN A 30 -10.85 -24.63 9.33
CA GLN A 30 -10.60 -24.43 10.75
C GLN A 30 -11.88 -24.44 11.62
N GLY A 31 -13.05 -24.46 10.99
CA GLY A 31 -14.35 -24.61 11.65
C GLY A 31 -14.97 -23.29 12.11
N TYR A 32 -14.54 -22.14 11.61
CA TYR A 32 -15.14 -20.84 11.93
C TYR A 32 -16.53 -20.65 11.32
N ASP A 33 -17.34 -19.78 11.93
CA ASP A 33 -18.56 -19.24 11.29
C ASP A 33 -18.16 -18.13 10.30
N VAL A 34 -17.89 -18.52 9.06
CA VAL A 34 -17.32 -17.63 8.03
C VAL A 34 -18.43 -16.99 7.19
N ILE A 35 -18.33 -15.67 6.98
CA ILE A 35 -19.16 -14.91 6.06
C ILE A 35 -18.26 -14.16 5.08
N GLY A 36 -18.49 -14.33 3.77
CA GLY A 36 -17.82 -13.56 2.72
C GLY A 36 -18.46 -12.20 2.49
N ILE A 37 -17.67 -11.14 2.38
CA ILE A 37 -18.16 -9.82 1.96
C ILE A 37 -17.31 -9.30 0.80
N PHE A 38 -17.99 -8.99 -0.30
CA PHE A 38 -17.42 -8.24 -1.41
C PHE A 38 -17.64 -6.73 -1.20
N MET A 39 -16.58 -5.95 -1.35
CA MET A 39 -16.62 -4.50 -1.20
C MET A 39 -16.61 -3.83 -2.58
N LYS A 40 -17.72 -3.23 -2.98
CA LYS A 40 -17.76 -2.34 -4.14
C LYS A 40 -17.26 -0.96 -3.71
N ASN A 41 -16.00 -0.67 -4.01
CA ASN A 41 -15.32 0.57 -3.61
C ASN A 41 -15.21 1.60 -4.74
N TRP A 42 -15.49 1.18 -5.97
CA TRP A 42 -15.36 2.02 -7.15
C TRP A 42 -16.34 1.55 -8.21
N ASP A 43 -16.93 2.50 -8.93
CA ASP A 43 -17.76 2.20 -10.09
C ASP A 43 -16.91 2.30 -11.35
N ASP A 44 -16.58 1.13 -11.92
CA ASP A 44 -15.68 1.00 -13.06
C ASP A 44 -16.41 0.59 -14.34
N THR A 45 -17.68 0.97 -14.45
CA THR A 45 -18.49 0.73 -15.63
C THR A 45 -17.90 1.52 -16.81
N ASP A 46 -17.42 0.80 -17.83
CA ASP A 46 -16.85 1.40 -19.03
C ASP A 46 -17.94 1.92 -20.00
N GLU A 47 -17.53 2.54 -21.11
CA GLU A 47 -18.43 3.07 -22.15
C GLU A 47 -19.29 1.97 -22.82
N ASN A 48 -18.90 0.70 -22.69
CA ASN A 48 -19.62 -0.46 -23.22
C ASN A 48 -20.52 -1.14 -22.17
N GLY A 49 -20.56 -0.62 -20.93
CA GLY A 49 -21.32 -1.17 -19.82
C GLY A 49 -20.68 -2.39 -19.16
N VAL A 50 -19.41 -2.71 -19.45
CA VAL A 50 -18.67 -3.78 -18.79
C VAL A 50 -18.10 -3.26 -17.47
N CYS A 51 -18.38 -3.98 -16.39
CA CYS A 51 -17.98 -3.60 -15.04
C CYS A 51 -17.15 -4.74 -14.42
N THR A 52 -15.86 -4.52 -14.23
CA THR A 52 -14.91 -5.47 -13.62
C THR A 52 -15.37 -5.93 -12.23
N ALA A 53 -15.97 -5.01 -11.45
CA ALA A 53 -16.51 -5.34 -10.14
C ALA A 53 -17.66 -6.37 -10.20
N THR A 54 -18.39 -6.45 -11.32
CA THR A 54 -19.45 -7.46 -11.51
C THR A 54 -18.84 -8.84 -11.74
N GLU A 55 -17.77 -8.94 -12.52
CA GLU A 55 -17.04 -10.19 -12.74
C GLU A 55 -16.36 -10.68 -11.46
N ASP A 56 -15.68 -9.78 -10.74
CA ASP A 56 -15.07 -10.11 -9.44
C ASP A 56 -16.12 -10.57 -8.42
N TYR A 57 -17.32 -9.97 -8.42
CA TYR A 57 -18.39 -10.41 -7.53
C TYR A 57 -18.94 -11.79 -7.92
N ASN A 58 -19.06 -12.10 -9.21
CA ASN A 58 -19.44 -13.43 -9.67
C ASN A 58 -18.45 -14.50 -9.22
N ASP A 59 -17.14 -14.21 -9.27
CA ASP A 59 -16.12 -15.11 -8.73
C ASP A 59 -16.25 -15.32 -7.22
N VAL A 60 -16.61 -14.28 -6.46
CA VAL A 60 -16.92 -14.42 -5.03
C VAL A 60 -18.13 -15.34 -4.82
N ILE A 61 -19.21 -15.14 -5.58
CA ILE A 61 -20.41 -15.98 -5.51
C ILE A 61 -20.05 -17.44 -5.76
N GLU A 62 -19.30 -17.71 -6.83
CA GLU A 62 -18.92 -19.07 -7.21
C GLU A 62 -18.07 -19.74 -6.12
N VAL A 63 -17.03 -19.06 -5.63
CA VAL A 63 -16.17 -19.58 -4.56
C VAL A 63 -16.96 -19.81 -3.27
N CYS A 64 -17.80 -18.87 -2.84
CA CYS A 64 -18.59 -19.02 -1.62
C CYS A 64 -19.58 -20.18 -1.70
N ASN A 65 -20.18 -20.41 -2.88
CA ASN A 65 -21.02 -21.58 -3.12
C ASN A 65 -20.21 -22.89 -3.09
N GLN A 66 -19.00 -22.91 -3.65
CA GLN A 66 -18.11 -24.08 -3.63
C GLN A 66 -17.73 -24.50 -2.20
N ILE A 67 -17.42 -23.54 -1.32
CA ILE A 67 -16.96 -23.83 0.06
C ILE A 67 -18.10 -23.80 1.10
N GLY A 68 -19.33 -23.49 0.67
CA GLY A 68 -20.52 -23.51 1.53
C GLY A 68 -20.51 -22.44 2.63
N ILE A 69 -20.26 -21.18 2.25
CA ILE A 69 -20.36 -20.02 3.15
C ILE A 69 -21.33 -18.97 2.59
N PRO A 70 -22.07 -18.22 3.45
CA PRO A 70 -22.87 -17.09 3.01
C PRO A 70 -21.99 -15.95 2.49
N TYR A 71 -22.54 -15.15 1.57
CA TYR A 71 -21.87 -14.01 0.99
C TYR A 71 -22.79 -12.80 0.86
N TYR A 72 -22.22 -11.60 0.96
CA TYR A 72 -22.91 -10.32 0.77
C TYR A 72 -22.05 -9.34 -0.03
N ALA A 73 -22.67 -8.30 -0.57
CA ALA A 73 -21.98 -7.17 -1.17
C ALA A 73 -22.29 -5.90 -0.37
N VAL A 74 -21.28 -5.05 -0.18
CA VAL A 74 -21.41 -3.75 0.48
C VAL A 74 -20.79 -2.68 -0.40
N ASN A 75 -21.45 -1.53 -0.53
CA ASN A 75 -20.94 -0.39 -1.28
C ASN A 75 -20.24 0.59 -0.32
N PHE A 76 -18.96 0.85 -0.59
CA PHE A 76 -18.15 1.87 0.10
C PHE A 76 -17.58 2.91 -0.87
N GLU A 77 -18.16 3.07 -2.07
CA GLU A 77 -17.71 4.04 -3.09
C GLU A 77 -17.60 5.45 -2.52
N LYS A 78 -18.58 5.89 -1.73
CA LYS A 78 -18.55 7.22 -1.10
C LYS A 78 -17.36 7.36 -0.15
N GLN A 79 -17.19 6.39 0.75
CA GLN A 79 -16.08 6.39 1.71
C GLN A 79 -14.73 6.33 1.00
N TYR A 80 -14.63 5.51 -0.05
CA TYR A 80 -13.43 5.37 -0.87
C TYR A 80 -13.08 6.67 -1.57
N TRP A 81 -14.07 7.31 -2.20
CA TRP A 81 -13.90 8.61 -2.84
C TRP A 81 -13.42 9.67 -1.86
N ASP A 82 -14.12 9.80 -0.73
CA ASP A 82 -13.88 10.84 0.28
C ASP A 82 -12.53 10.64 1.00
N LYS A 83 -12.11 9.39 1.26
CA LYS A 83 -10.96 9.09 2.14
C LYS A 83 -9.71 8.60 1.43
N VAL A 84 -9.84 8.00 0.25
CA VAL A 84 -8.70 7.42 -0.49
C VAL A 84 -8.45 8.21 -1.76
N PHE A 85 -9.48 8.39 -2.60
CA PHE A 85 -9.30 9.00 -3.91
C PHE A 85 -9.05 10.51 -3.82
N THR A 86 -9.75 11.21 -2.93
CA THR A 86 -9.52 12.65 -2.68
C THR A 86 -8.10 12.89 -2.18
N TYR A 87 -7.63 12.10 -1.20
CA TYR A 87 -6.23 12.10 -0.74
C TYR A 87 -5.25 11.88 -1.90
N PHE A 88 -5.50 10.87 -2.73
CA PHE A 88 -4.65 10.55 -3.88
C PHE A 88 -4.51 11.74 -4.85
N LEU A 89 -5.60 12.45 -5.16
CA LEU A 89 -5.56 13.64 -6.00
C LEU A 89 -4.84 14.82 -5.33
N ASP A 90 -5.07 15.03 -4.03
CA ASP A 90 -4.45 16.13 -3.28
C ASP A 90 -2.93 15.97 -3.17
N GLU A 91 -2.44 14.73 -3.00
CA GLU A 91 -1.00 14.44 -3.02
C GLU A 91 -0.36 14.77 -4.37
N TYR A 92 -1.01 14.40 -5.48
CA TYR A 92 -0.51 14.77 -6.81
C TYR A 92 -0.55 16.27 -7.08
N ARG A 93 -1.59 16.98 -6.59
CA ARG A 93 -1.65 18.44 -6.66
C ARG A 93 -0.49 19.09 -5.89
N ALA A 94 -0.06 18.47 -4.79
CA ALA A 94 1.11 18.88 -4.02
C ALA A 94 2.45 18.42 -4.63
N GLY A 95 2.46 17.79 -5.81
CA GLY A 95 3.67 17.30 -6.48
C GLY A 95 4.27 16.01 -5.90
N ARG A 96 3.62 15.45 -4.87
CA ARG A 96 4.04 14.24 -4.14
C ARG A 96 3.55 12.97 -4.86
N THR A 97 4.06 11.81 -4.45
CA THR A 97 3.63 10.50 -4.99
C THR A 97 2.87 9.74 -3.90
N PRO A 98 1.52 9.68 -3.94
CA PRO A 98 0.72 9.03 -2.91
C PRO A 98 0.91 7.51 -2.86
N ASN A 99 0.55 6.91 -1.73
CA ASN A 99 0.30 5.47 -1.63
C ASN A 99 -1.19 5.22 -1.26
N PRO A 100 -2.09 5.07 -2.26
CA PRO A 100 -3.51 4.90 -2.00
C PRO A 100 -3.85 3.56 -1.32
N ASP A 101 -2.99 2.54 -1.43
CA ASP A 101 -3.24 1.23 -0.81
C ASP A 101 -3.08 1.28 0.71
N VAL A 102 -2.12 2.08 1.22
CA VAL A 102 -2.01 2.36 2.67
C VAL A 102 -3.29 3.00 3.19
N MET A 103 -3.81 4.00 2.48
CA MET A 103 -5.05 4.68 2.85
C MET A 103 -6.29 3.80 2.72
N CYS A 104 -6.35 2.96 1.69
CA CYS A 104 -7.42 1.96 1.51
C CYS A 104 -7.46 0.98 2.69
N ASN A 105 -6.31 0.48 3.14
CA ASN A 105 -6.27 -0.39 4.31
C ASN A 105 -6.72 0.38 5.57
N LYS A 106 -6.16 1.55 5.82
CA LYS A 106 -6.46 2.37 6.99
C LYS A 106 -7.94 2.77 7.11
N GLU A 107 -8.52 3.31 6.05
CA GLU A 107 -9.85 3.95 6.10
C GLU A 107 -10.98 3.05 5.62
N ILE A 108 -10.70 2.08 4.74
CA ILE A 108 -11.73 1.20 4.16
C ILE A 108 -11.66 -0.18 4.79
N LYS A 109 -10.59 -0.95 4.54
CA LYS A 109 -10.56 -2.38 4.91
C LYS A 109 -10.51 -2.62 6.42
N PHE A 110 -9.85 -1.76 7.19
CA PHE A 110 -9.72 -1.95 8.64
C PHE A 110 -10.47 -0.90 9.45
N LYS A 111 -11.30 -0.09 8.80
CA LYS A 111 -12.19 0.86 9.47
C LYS A 111 -13.63 0.70 9.00
N ALA A 112 -13.99 1.19 7.81
CA ALA A 112 -15.37 1.07 7.32
C ALA A 112 -15.86 -0.40 7.24
N PHE A 113 -15.01 -1.31 6.72
CA PHE A 113 -15.33 -2.73 6.64
C PHE A 113 -15.34 -3.40 8.02
N LEU A 114 -14.40 -3.05 8.89
CA LEU A 114 -14.36 -3.56 10.27
C LEU A 114 -15.62 -3.14 11.04
N GLU A 115 -15.96 -1.85 11.04
CA GLU A 115 -17.17 -1.32 11.67
C GLU A 115 -18.43 -2.01 11.15
N HIS A 116 -18.52 -2.20 9.83
CA HIS A 116 -19.63 -2.92 9.21
C HIS A 116 -19.71 -4.39 9.66
N ALA A 117 -18.57 -5.10 9.68
CA ALA A 117 -18.50 -6.49 10.12
C ALA A 117 -18.90 -6.65 11.60
N ILE A 118 -18.41 -5.77 12.49
CA ILE A 118 -18.78 -5.78 13.91
C ILE A 118 -20.28 -5.52 14.08
N ALA A 119 -20.88 -4.61 13.30
CA ALA A 119 -22.32 -4.37 13.32
C ALA A 119 -23.15 -5.60 12.87
N LEU A 120 -22.58 -6.48 12.05
CA LEU A 120 -23.16 -7.78 11.67
C LEU A 120 -22.92 -8.90 12.70
N GLY A 121 -22.31 -8.57 13.84
CA GLY A 121 -22.00 -9.50 14.92
C GLY A 121 -20.75 -10.33 14.67
N ALA A 122 -19.81 -9.85 13.85
CA ALA A 122 -18.50 -10.48 13.69
C ALA A 122 -17.68 -10.37 14.98
N ASP A 123 -16.92 -11.42 15.30
CA ASP A 123 -15.88 -11.38 16.31
C ASP A 123 -14.54 -10.88 15.73
N TYR A 124 -14.28 -11.25 14.47
CA TYR A 124 -13.08 -10.88 13.72
C TYR A 124 -13.42 -10.54 12.26
N VAL A 125 -12.57 -9.71 11.65
CA VAL A 125 -12.45 -9.60 10.20
C VAL A 125 -11.23 -10.37 9.71
N ALA A 126 -11.33 -10.91 8.50
CA ALA A 126 -10.19 -11.51 7.83
C ALA A 126 -9.99 -10.91 6.45
N THR A 127 -8.75 -10.95 5.97
CA THR A 127 -8.41 -10.56 4.61
C THR A 127 -7.34 -11.49 4.04
N GLY A 128 -7.22 -11.54 2.72
CA GLY A 128 -6.15 -12.29 2.03
C GLY A 128 -4.79 -11.59 2.06
N HIS A 129 -4.46 -10.80 3.08
CA HIS A 129 -3.15 -10.16 3.15
C HIS A 129 -2.08 -11.14 3.64
N TYR A 130 -0.87 -10.97 3.11
CA TYR A 130 0.34 -11.67 3.51
C TYR A 130 1.01 -10.96 4.69
N ALA A 131 0.40 -11.07 5.86
CA ALA A 131 0.91 -10.54 7.11
C ALA A 131 0.52 -11.49 8.23
N ARG A 132 1.10 -11.33 9.41
CA ARG A 132 0.78 -12.15 10.59
C ARG A 132 0.40 -11.22 11.75
N VAL A 133 -0.45 -11.72 12.63
CA VAL A 133 -0.78 -11.06 13.89
C VAL A 133 -0.49 -12.05 15.02
N ALA A 134 0.25 -11.60 16.03
CA ALA A 134 0.55 -12.39 17.21
C ALA A 134 0.26 -11.56 18.46
N TYR A 135 -0.37 -12.17 19.47
CA TYR A 135 -0.53 -11.54 20.78
C TYR A 135 0.65 -11.96 21.67
N MET A 136 1.55 -11.04 21.96
CA MET A 136 2.78 -11.27 22.73
C MET A 136 3.04 -10.07 23.63
N ASP A 137 3.58 -10.32 24.83
CA ASP A 137 3.94 -9.25 25.78
C ASP A 137 2.79 -8.30 26.17
N GLY A 138 1.54 -8.76 26.06
CA GLY A 138 0.36 -7.98 26.42
C GLY A 138 -0.25 -7.14 25.29
N GLU A 139 0.36 -7.13 24.09
CA GLU A 139 -0.11 -6.38 22.93
C GLU A 139 -0.21 -7.26 21.66
N TYR A 140 -0.97 -6.79 20.67
CA TYR A 140 -1.02 -7.38 19.33
C TYR A 140 0.13 -6.84 18.49
N LYS A 141 0.98 -7.72 17.99
CA LYS A 141 2.09 -7.38 17.09
C LYS A 141 1.73 -7.72 15.66
N MET A 142 2.02 -6.80 14.74
CA MET A 142 1.94 -7.06 13.32
C MET A 142 3.30 -7.57 12.84
N LEU A 143 3.34 -8.79 12.30
CA LEU A 143 4.56 -9.42 11.82
C LEU A 143 4.52 -9.58 10.30
N ARG A 144 5.69 -9.57 9.67
CA ARG A 144 5.86 -9.84 8.23
C ARG A 144 5.21 -11.16 7.84
N GLY A 145 4.65 -11.27 6.64
CA GLY A 145 4.32 -12.59 6.08
C GLY A 145 5.59 -13.41 5.80
N VAL A 146 5.52 -14.75 5.87
CA VAL A 146 6.69 -15.64 5.64
C VAL A 146 7.18 -15.68 4.18
N ASP A 147 6.43 -15.06 3.26
CA ASP A 147 6.82 -14.86 1.87
C ASP A 147 7.36 -13.44 1.69
N ASP A 148 8.67 -13.26 1.77
CA ASP A 148 9.32 -11.93 1.69
C ASP A 148 8.96 -11.15 0.41
N ASN A 149 8.64 -11.86 -0.68
CA ASN A 149 8.27 -11.22 -1.95
C ASN A 149 6.82 -10.73 -1.97
N LYS A 150 6.01 -11.19 -1.02
CA LYS A 150 4.58 -10.92 -0.94
C LYS A 150 4.16 -10.32 0.40
N ASP A 151 5.01 -10.27 1.42
CA ASP A 151 4.80 -9.58 2.70
C ASP A 151 4.07 -8.27 2.46
N GLN A 152 2.97 -8.01 3.14
CA GLN A 152 2.12 -6.84 2.91
C GLN A 152 2.06 -5.90 4.11
N THR A 153 2.86 -6.15 5.15
CA THR A 153 2.96 -5.25 6.33
C THR A 153 3.26 -3.80 5.95
N TYR A 154 4.01 -3.57 4.88
CA TYR A 154 4.27 -2.23 4.35
C TYR A 154 2.98 -1.44 4.08
N PHE A 155 1.93 -2.08 3.55
CA PHE A 155 0.66 -1.42 3.28
C PHE A 155 -0.28 -1.38 4.49
N LEU A 156 0.05 -2.11 5.55
CA LEU A 156 -0.72 -2.23 6.78
C LEU A 156 -0.11 -1.41 7.93
N ASN A 157 0.93 -0.61 7.66
CA ASN A 157 1.72 0.10 8.66
C ASN A 157 0.95 1.11 9.55
N GLN A 158 -0.31 1.39 9.21
CA GLN A 158 -1.19 2.33 9.90
C GLN A 158 -2.26 1.66 10.78
N LEU A 159 -2.19 0.33 10.96
CA LEU A 159 -3.16 -0.39 11.80
C LEU A 159 -2.87 -0.23 13.29
N SER A 160 -3.92 0.07 14.05
CA SER A 160 -3.85 0.23 15.52
C SER A 160 -4.00 -1.10 16.27
N GLN A 161 -3.66 -1.09 17.57
CA GLN A 161 -3.93 -2.22 18.49
C GLN A 161 -5.38 -2.72 18.42
N GLU A 162 -6.34 -1.79 18.42
CA GLU A 162 -7.76 -2.12 18.39
C GLU A 162 -8.12 -2.85 17.09
N GLN A 163 -7.64 -2.35 15.95
CA GLN A 163 -7.89 -2.96 14.64
C GLN A 163 -7.24 -4.35 14.55
N LEU A 164 -5.99 -4.49 15.00
CA LEU A 164 -5.28 -5.78 14.98
C LEU A 164 -5.92 -6.80 15.91
N SER A 165 -6.46 -6.37 17.06
CA SER A 165 -7.16 -7.27 18.00
C SER A 165 -8.40 -7.95 17.41
N LYS A 166 -8.92 -7.40 16.31
CA LYS A 166 -10.08 -7.88 15.57
C LYS A 166 -9.74 -8.39 14.18
N THR A 167 -8.46 -8.58 13.85
CA THR A 167 -8.03 -8.94 12.50
C THR A 167 -7.37 -10.31 12.45
N MET A 168 -7.68 -11.07 11.40
CA MET A 168 -7.02 -12.33 11.05
C MET A 168 -6.40 -12.25 9.65
N PHE A 169 -5.21 -12.82 9.50
CA PHE A 169 -4.52 -12.98 8.21
C PHE A 169 -4.20 -14.45 7.96
N PRO A 170 -5.14 -15.23 7.39
CA PRO A 170 -4.97 -16.67 7.22
C PRO A 170 -3.78 -17.08 6.34
N LEU A 171 -3.29 -16.16 5.50
CA LEU A 171 -2.22 -16.41 4.54
C LEU A 171 -0.82 -16.07 5.06
N GLY A 172 -0.71 -15.50 6.26
CA GLY A 172 0.55 -14.99 6.79
C GLY A 172 1.68 -16.02 6.92
N GLU A 173 1.32 -17.29 7.10
CA GLU A 173 2.23 -18.43 7.25
C GLU A 173 2.44 -19.22 5.95
N LEU A 174 1.93 -18.71 4.82
CA LEU A 174 1.96 -19.41 3.53
C LEU A 174 2.67 -18.58 2.47
N LYS A 175 3.41 -19.29 1.61
CA LYS A 175 3.98 -18.71 0.39
C LYS A 175 2.99 -18.73 -0.75
N LYS A 176 3.07 -17.77 -1.66
CA LYS A 176 2.16 -17.66 -2.82
C LYS A 176 2.02 -18.95 -3.63
N PRO A 177 3.08 -19.74 -3.89
CA PRO A 177 2.94 -21.02 -4.59
C PRO A 177 2.06 -22.03 -3.86
N GLN A 178 2.16 -22.11 -2.53
CA GLN A 178 1.33 -23.01 -1.71
C GLN A 178 -0.14 -22.60 -1.80
N ILE A 179 -0.44 -21.30 -1.75
CA ILE A 179 -1.80 -20.77 -1.89
C ILE A 179 -2.39 -21.14 -3.26
N ARG A 180 -1.60 -21.03 -4.33
CA ARG A 180 -2.02 -21.43 -5.68
C ARG A 180 -2.29 -22.93 -5.79
N GLU A 181 -1.47 -23.75 -5.13
CA GLU A 181 -1.65 -25.19 -5.07
C GLU A 181 -2.93 -25.57 -4.31
N MET A 182 -3.16 -25.00 -3.13
CA MET A 182 -4.39 -25.21 -2.34
C MET A 182 -5.64 -24.82 -3.13
N ALA A 183 -5.63 -23.68 -3.83
CA ALA A 183 -6.75 -23.27 -4.66
C ALA A 183 -7.06 -24.29 -5.77
N LYS A 184 -6.02 -24.87 -6.38
CA LYS A 184 -6.15 -25.87 -7.43
C LYS A 184 -6.64 -27.21 -6.88
N GLU A 185 -6.13 -27.65 -5.73
CA GLU A 185 -6.53 -28.88 -5.06
C GLU A 185 -8.00 -28.84 -4.62
N ALA A 186 -8.45 -27.69 -4.09
CA ALA A 186 -9.84 -27.47 -3.72
C ALA A 186 -10.76 -27.20 -4.94
N GLY A 187 -10.21 -27.11 -6.15
CA GLY A 187 -10.98 -26.85 -7.37
C GLY A 187 -11.67 -25.48 -7.39
N LEU A 188 -11.08 -24.48 -6.73
CA LEU A 188 -11.67 -23.14 -6.65
C LEU A 188 -11.72 -22.47 -8.02
N ALA A 189 -12.83 -21.80 -8.35
CA ALA A 189 -13.02 -21.10 -9.62
C ALA A 189 -11.90 -20.08 -9.90
N THR A 190 -11.37 -19.45 -8.85
CA THR A 190 -10.31 -18.44 -8.93
C THR A 190 -8.90 -19.01 -9.01
N ALA A 191 -8.71 -20.34 -9.01
CA ALA A 191 -7.38 -20.97 -8.93
C ALA A 191 -6.42 -20.52 -10.05
N ALA A 192 -6.94 -20.37 -11.27
CA ALA A 192 -6.18 -19.94 -12.45
C ALA A 192 -6.18 -18.40 -12.67
N LYS A 193 -6.97 -17.64 -11.90
CA LYS A 193 -7.12 -16.20 -12.09
C LYS A 193 -5.83 -15.46 -11.75
N LYS A 194 -5.36 -14.56 -12.61
CA LYS A 194 -4.13 -13.80 -12.37
C LYS A 194 -4.29 -12.85 -11.17
N ASP A 195 -3.19 -12.54 -10.50
CA ASP A 195 -3.18 -11.51 -9.46
C ASP A 195 -3.49 -10.15 -10.11
N SER A 196 -4.35 -9.34 -9.49
CA SER A 196 -4.56 -7.96 -9.89
C SER A 196 -3.25 -7.18 -9.70
N THR A 197 -2.85 -6.42 -10.73
CA THR A 197 -1.66 -5.56 -10.69
C THR A 197 -2.07 -4.10 -10.78
N GLY A 198 -1.39 -3.23 -10.04
CA GLY A 198 -1.67 -1.79 -10.02
C GLY A 198 -2.68 -1.39 -8.95
N ILE A 199 -3.08 -0.12 -8.98
CA ILE A 199 -4.00 0.47 -8.00
C ILE A 199 -5.44 0.03 -8.35
N CYS A 200 -6.19 -0.41 -7.34
CA CYS A 200 -7.51 -1.03 -7.50
C CYS A 200 -8.48 -0.28 -8.43
N PHE A 201 -8.62 1.04 -8.27
CA PHE A 201 -9.54 1.87 -9.09
C PHE A 201 -8.97 2.32 -10.43
N ILE A 202 -7.76 1.91 -10.81
CA ILE A 202 -7.20 2.14 -12.14
C ILE A 202 -7.32 0.85 -12.97
N GLY A 203 -7.13 -0.29 -12.33
CA GLY A 203 -7.17 -1.60 -12.98
C GLY A 203 -6.09 -1.71 -14.05
N GLU A 204 -6.48 -2.21 -15.23
CA GLU A 204 -5.58 -2.37 -16.38
C GLU A 204 -5.47 -1.11 -17.27
N ARG A 205 -6.16 -0.01 -16.91
CA ARG A 205 -6.13 1.24 -17.69
C ARG A 205 -4.76 1.91 -17.64
N ASN A 206 -4.48 2.72 -18.66
CA ASN A 206 -3.30 3.55 -18.68
C ASN A 206 -3.36 4.61 -17.56
N PHE A 207 -2.35 4.63 -16.70
CA PHE A 207 -2.28 5.55 -15.55
C PHE A 207 -2.37 7.03 -15.96
N LYS A 208 -1.70 7.41 -17.05
CA LYS A 208 -1.66 8.79 -17.54
C LYS A 208 -3.04 9.24 -17.99
N ASP A 209 -3.71 8.39 -18.77
CA ASP A 209 -5.05 8.67 -19.29
C ASP A 209 -6.06 8.76 -18.15
N PHE A 210 -6.01 7.81 -17.21
CA PHE A 210 -6.84 7.81 -16.01
C PHE A 210 -6.71 9.13 -15.23
N LEU A 211 -5.47 9.51 -14.87
CA LEU A 211 -5.24 10.68 -14.03
C LEU A 211 -5.62 12.00 -14.74
N SER A 212 -5.51 12.04 -16.08
CA SER A 212 -5.88 13.22 -16.89
C SER A 212 -7.37 13.58 -16.81
N ASN A 213 -8.23 12.63 -16.47
CA ASN A 213 -9.66 12.88 -16.28
C ASN A 213 -9.97 13.67 -15.00
N TYR A 214 -9.03 13.71 -14.05
CA TYR A 214 -9.24 14.30 -12.72
C TYR A 214 -8.32 15.49 -12.43
N LEU A 215 -7.12 15.49 -13.00
CA LEU A 215 -6.16 16.58 -12.85
C LEU A 215 -5.75 17.11 -14.23
N PRO A 216 -5.88 18.44 -14.47
CA PRO A 216 -5.47 19.01 -15.73
C PRO A 216 -3.95 18.86 -15.89
N ALA A 217 -3.53 18.22 -16.98
CA ALA A 217 -2.13 18.12 -17.32
C ALA A 217 -1.55 19.50 -17.64
N GLN A 218 -0.43 19.83 -16.99
CA GLN A 218 0.31 21.07 -17.21
C GLN A 218 1.70 20.73 -17.78
N PRO A 219 1.84 20.72 -19.12
CA PRO A 219 3.13 20.45 -19.73
C PRO A 219 4.18 21.47 -19.30
N GLY A 220 5.40 21.00 -19.12
CA GLY A 220 6.52 21.80 -18.65
C GLY A 220 7.84 21.34 -19.24
N VAL A 221 8.95 21.77 -18.66
CA VAL A 221 10.30 21.54 -19.20
C VAL A 221 11.02 20.48 -18.38
N MET A 222 11.70 19.56 -19.07
CA MET A 222 12.68 18.68 -18.45
C MET A 222 14.07 19.31 -18.59
N GLN A 223 14.80 19.47 -17.48
CA GLN A 223 16.17 20.00 -17.50
C GLN A 223 17.05 19.40 -16.42
N THR A 224 18.37 19.55 -16.55
CA THR A 224 19.32 19.24 -15.47
C THR A 224 19.28 20.32 -14.39
N LEU A 225 19.85 20.06 -13.20
CA LEU A 225 20.01 21.09 -12.16
C LEU A 225 20.92 22.25 -12.59
N SER A 226 21.78 22.05 -13.59
CA SER A 226 22.59 23.12 -14.20
C SER A 226 21.82 24.01 -15.18
N GLY A 227 20.54 23.70 -15.44
CA GLY A 227 19.66 24.46 -16.33
C GLY A 227 19.72 24.02 -17.80
N GLU A 228 20.35 22.89 -18.12
CA GLU A 228 20.38 22.39 -19.50
C GLU A 228 19.06 21.68 -19.83
N VAL A 229 18.31 22.23 -20.80
CA VAL A 229 17.03 21.67 -21.25
C VAL A 229 17.25 20.36 -22.00
N LYS A 230 16.54 19.30 -21.58
CA LYS A 230 16.59 17.96 -22.17
C LYS A 230 15.30 17.54 -22.88
N GLY A 231 14.21 18.28 -22.67
CA GLY A 231 12.95 18.02 -23.36
C GLY A 231 11.76 18.69 -22.69
N LYS A 232 10.57 18.16 -22.96
CA LYS A 232 9.32 18.58 -22.33
C LYS A 232 8.66 17.39 -21.64
N HIS A 233 7.96 17.64 -20.55
CA HIS A 233 7.13 16.64 -19.89
C HIS A 233 5.65 16.98 -20.04
N ASP A 234 4.78 15.97 -19.93
CA ASP A 234 3.33 16.15 -20.10
C ASP A 234 2.63 16.64 -18.82
N GLY A 235 3.32 16.55 -17.68
CA GLY A 235 2.83 17.03 -16.38
C GLY A 235 3.59 16.36 -15.24
N LEU A 236 3.94 17.09 -14.18
CA LEU A 236 4.79 16.58 -13.09
C LEU A 236 4.19 15.39 -12.33
N MET A 237 2.87 15.27 -12.32
CA MET A 237 2.16 14.18 -11.66
C MET A 237 2.38 12.81 -12.33
N TYR A 238 2.87 12.76 -13.57
CA TYR A 238 3.15 11.51 -14.28
C TYR A 238 4.55 10.94 -14.01
N TYR A 239 5.34 11.60 -13.16
CA TYR A 239 6.71 11.22 -12.88
C TYR A 239 6.88 10.97 -11.39
N THR A 240 7.73 10.03 -11.02
CA THR A 240 8.14 9.78 -9.63
C THR A 240 9.66 9.87 -9.54
N ILE A 241 10.18 10.28 -8.39
CA ILE A 241 11.63 10.38 -8.18
C ILE A 241 12.28 9.02 -8.41
N GLY A 242 13.39 9.00 -9.14
CA GLY A 242 14.09 7.79 -9.57
C GLY A 242 13.45 7.04 -10.75
N GLN A 243 12.39 7.57 -11.37
CA GLN A 243 11.75 6.98 -12.56
C GLN A 243 12.66 7.08 -13.79
N ARG A 244 12.80 5.97 -14.52
CA ARG A 244 13.56 5.89 -15.79
C ARG A 244 12.66 5.99 -17.02
N HIS A 245 11.54 5.27 -17.01
CA HIS A 245 10.68 5.12 -18.19
C HIS A 245 9.75 6.32 -18.36
N GLY A 246 9.32 6.59 -19.60
CA GLY A 246 8.38 7.68 -19.90
C GLY A 246 8.99 9.08 -19.99
N LEU A 247 10.31 9.22 -19.87
CA LEU A 247 11.00 10.51 -20.04
C LEU A 247 11.15 10.91 -21.52
N GLY A 248 11.19 9.96 -22.45
CA GLY A 248 11.36 10.25 -23.89
C GLY A 248 12.72 10.87 -24.26
N ILE A 249 13.71 10.79 -23.36
CA ILE A 249 15.06 11.33 -23.59
C ILE A 249 15.95 10.22 -24.17
N GLY A 250 16.43 10.43 -25.40
CA GLY A 250 17.44 9.61 -26.05
C GLY A 250 18.82 10.30 -26.05
N GLY A 251 19.87 9.55 -26.32
CA GLY A 251 21.24 10.09 -26.41
C GLY A 251 22.31 9.07 -26.05
N ASN A 252 23.58 9.46 -26.20
CA ASN A 252 24.71 8.66 -25.74
C ASN A 252 24.88 8.76 -24.22
N GLY A 253 25.44 7.71 -23.61
CA GLY A 253 25.74 7.64 -22.18
C GLY A 253 24.73 6.83 -21.39
N ASP A 254 24.70 7.06 -20.08
CA ASP A 254 23.87 6.32 -19.15
C ASP A 254 22.37 6.67 -19.28
N PRO A 255 21.46 5.79 -18.82
CA PRO A 255 20.04 6.08 -18.80
C PRO A 255 19.71 7.33 -17.97
N TRP A 256 18.68 8.06 -18.41
CA TRP A 256 18.13 9.22 -17.70
C TRP A 256 17.12 8.81 -16.63
N PHE A 257 17.11 9.56 -15.53
CA PHE A 257 16.19 9.39 -14.41
C PHE A 257 15.59 10.74 -14.01
N ALA A 258 14.34 10.74 -13.57
CA ALA A 258 13.77 11.88 -12.85
C ALA A 258 14.45 11.99 -11.48
N VAL A 259 15.24 13.04 -11.27
CA VAL A 259 15.98 13.27 -10.01
C VAL A 259 15.28 14.28 -9.10
N GLY A 260 14.33 15.05 -9.64
CA GLY A 260 13.63 16.07 -8.88
C GLY A 260 12.42 16.63 -9.60
N LYS A 261 11.60 17.39 -8.87
CA LYS A 261 10.48 18.18 -9.34
C LYS A 261 10.52 19.56 -8.68
N ASN A 262 10.21 20.58 -9.44
CA ASN A 262 9.91 21.91 -8.93
C ASN A 262 8.48 22.26 -9.35
N LEU A 263 7.54 22.14 -8.41
CA LEU A 263 6.13 22.37 -8.71
C LEU A 263 5.86 23.84 -9.06
N LYS A 264 6.56 24.78 -8.41
CA LYS A 264 6.35 26.23 -8.59
C LYS A 264 6.75 26.69 -9.99
N GLU A 265 7.84 26.16 -10.53
CA GLU A 265 8.33 26.53 -11.87
C GLU A 265 7.86 25.55 -12.96
N ASN A 266 7.14 24.49 -12.58
CA ASN A 266 6.71 23.40 -13.46
C ASN A 266 7.89 22.76 -14.23
N ILE A 267 8.91 22.35 -13.47
CA ILE A 267 10.15 21.77 -14.00
C ILE A 267 10.33 20.35 -13.47
N LEU A 268 10.62 19.41 -14.37
CA LEU A 268 11.10 18.08 -14.01
C LEU A 268 12.62 18.05 -14.12
N TYR A 269 13.31 17.81 -13.01
CA TYR A 269 14.75 17.64 -13.04
C TYR A 269 15.10 16.22 -13.47
N VAL A 270 16.00 16.12 -14.45
CA VAL A 270 16.47 14.84 -15.00
C VAL A 270 17.99 14.81 -15.03
N ASP A 271 18.55 13.63 -14.76
CA ASP A 271 19.99 13.41 -14.85
C ASP A 271 20.33 11.95 -15.20
N GLN A 272 21.56 11.70 -15.64
CA GLN A 272 22.03 10.39 -16.06
C GLN A 272 22.62 9.59 -14.89
N GLY A 273 22.55 8.27 -15.01
CA GLY A 273 23.22 7.33 -14.12
C GLY A 273 22.29 6.79 -13.03
N PHE A 274 22.28 5.46 -12.88
CA PHE A 274 21.44 4.82 -11.87
C PHE A 274 21.84 5.24 -10.45
N HIS A 275 23.14 5.43 -10.21
CA HIS A 275 23.71 5.84 -8.93
C HIS A 275 24.01 7.35 -8.84
N ASN A 276 23.26 8.18 -9.58
CA ASN A 276 23.43 9.64 -9.52
C ASN A 276 23.26 10.16 -8.07
N GLU A 277 24.19 10.97 -7.59
CA GLU A 277 24.22 11.47 -6.22
C GLU A 277 22.97 12.28 -5.84
N LEU A 278 22.31 12.94 -6.81
CA LEU A 278 21.06 13.69 -6.62
C LEU A 278 19.88 12.79 -6.24
N LEU A 279 20.00 11.48 -6.44
CA LEU A 279 18.96 10.55 -6.04
C LEU A 279 19.13 10.11 -4.59
N TYR A 280 20.20 10.46 -3.89
CA TYR A 280 20.47 9.94 -2.55
C TYR A 280 20.14 10.95 -1.45
N GLY A 281 19.35 10.51 -0.47
CA GLY A 281 19.13 11.20 0.81
C GLY A 281 19.65 10.37 1.98
N ASP A 282 20.07 11.02 3.05
CA ASP A 282 20.53 10.36 4.30
C ASP A 282 19.69 10.71 5.53
N GLU A 283 18.72 11.61 5.37
CA GLU A 283 17.81 12.00 6.45
C GLU A 283 16.42 12.30 5.89
N VAL A 284 15.39 11.97 6.68
CA VAL A 284 13.98 12.15 6.32
C VAL A 284 13.20 12.75 7.48
N ILE A 285 12.34 13.73 7.19
CA ILE A 285 11.25 14.13 8.07
C ILE A 285 9.99 13.45 7.54
N ALA A 286 9.33 12.67 8.40
CA ALA A 286 8.10 11.97 8.08
C ALA A 286 6.99 12.39 9.04
N THR A 287 5.79 12.56 8.50
CA THR A 287 4.59 13.03 9.21
C THR A 287 3.49 11.97 9.18
N ASN A 288 2.41 12.19 9.94
CA ASN A 288 1.31 11.22 10.05
C ASN A 288 1.82 9.87 10.57
N VAL A 289 2.69 9.90 11.57
CA VAL A 289 3.21 8.69 12.19
C VAL A 289 2.08 7.90 12.85
N GLY A 290 2.07 6.60 12.59
CA GLY A 290 1.20 5.63 13.24
C GLY A 290 2.05 4.49 13.78
N TRP A 291 1.83 4.14 15.04
CA TRP A 291 2.48 3.01 15.69
C TRP A 291 1.49 1.88 15.89
N VAL A 292 1.97 0.64 15.73
CA VAL A 292 1.17 -0.55 16.00
C VAL A 292 0.91 -0.67 17.50
N SER A 293 1.97 -0.54 18.31
CA SER A 293 1.94 -0.60 19.78
C SER A 293 1.36 0.69 20.39
N ASN A 294 0.65 0.58 21.52
CA ASN A 294 0.18 1.73 22.28
C ASN A 294 1.22 2.25 23.28
N GLU A 295 2.31 1.52 23.47
CA GLU A 295 3.39 1.95 24.37
C GLU A 295 4.11 3.17 23.81
N ALA A 296 4.42 4.11 24.70
CA ALA A 296 5.20 5.28 24.35
C ALA A 296 6.58 4.85 23.85
N LYS A 297 6.95 5.30 22.65
CA LYS A 297 8.27 5.02 22.09
C LYS A 297 9.33 5.86 22.80
N GLU A 298 10.54 5.31 22.88
CA GLU A 298 11.71 6.08 23.28
C GLU A 298 11.89 7.29 22.35
N LYS A 299 12.45 8.37 22.87
CA LYS A 299 12.71 9.59 22.08
C LYS A 299 13.60 9.33 20.87
N GLU A 300 14.48 8.34 20.98
CA GLU A 300 15.36 7.89 19.91
C GLU A 300 15.55 6.39 20.01
N PHE A 301 15.44 5.67 18.89
CA PHE A 301 15.70 4.22 18.84
C PHE A 301 16.24 3.80 17.47
N LYS A 302 16.89 2.63 17.42
CA LYS A 302 17.42 2.04 16.18
C LYS A 302 16.50 0.94 15.70
N CYS A 303 16.28 0.89 14.39
CA CYS A 303 15.50 -0.14 13.75
C CYS A 303 15.92 -0.27 12.27
N THR A 304 15.11 -0.96 11.48
CA THR A 304 15.20 -0.90 10.02
C THR A 304 13.98 -0.23 9.42
N ALA A 305 14.12 0.31 8.21
CA ALA A 305 13.01 0.93 7.49
C ALA A 305 13.00 0.60 5.99
N LYS A 306 11.79 0.51 5.45
CA LYS A 306 11.50 0.51 4.01
C LYS A 306 10.92 1.85 3.60
N PHE A 307 11.48 2.48 2.57
CA PHE A 307 10.98 3.74 1.99
C PHE A 307 10.11 3.50 0.74
N ARG A 308 10.06 2.25 0.28
CA ARG A 308 9.18 1.75 -0.78
C ARG A 308 8.96 0.25 -0.58
N TYR A 309 7.83 -0.25 -1.05
CA TYR A 309 7.35 -1.61 -0.77
C TYR A 309 8.40 -2.73 -1.01
N ARG A 310 9.02 -2.76 -2.19
CA ARG A 310 9.98 -3.80 -2.60
C ARG A 310 11.44 -3.41 -2.35
N GLN A 311 11.68 -2.53 -1.39
CA GLN A 311 13.04 -2.26 -0.93
C GLN A 311 13.47 -3.32 0.08
N GLU A 312 14.77 -3.59 0.11
CA GLU A 312 15.40 -4.21 1.28
C GLU A 312 15.33 -3.26 2.48
N ASP A 313 15.46 -3.83 3.66
CA ASP A 313 15.48 -3.11 4.93
C ASP A 313 16.76 -2.29 5.07
N ASN A 314 16.61 -1.03 5.49
CA ASN A 314 17.74 -0.12 5.66
C ASN A 314 17.86 0.24 7.12
N LYS A 315 19.07 0.17 7.68
CA LYS A 315 19.30 0.54 9.08
C LYS A 315 19.09 2.04 9.25
N VAL A 316 18.30 2.40 10.26
CA VAL A 316 17.97 3.78 10.57
C VAL A 316 17.95 4.02 12.06
N THR A 317 18.17 5.28 12.44
CA THR A 317 17.88 5.80 13.77
C THR A 317 16.66 6.71 13.67
N VAL A 318 15.61 6.42 14.43
CA VAL A 318 14.37 7.20 14.45
C VAL A 318 14.36 8.07 15.69
N GLN A 319 14.12 9.37 15.51
CA GLN A 319 13.97 10.38 16.56
C GLN A 319 12.53 10.90 16.56
N ILE A 320 11.83 10.75 17.68
CA ILE A 320 10.48 11.30 17.86
C ILE A 320 10.60 12.81 18.03
N VAL A 321 10.01 13.58 17.10
CA VAL A 321 9.98 15.05 17.16
C VAL A 321 8.75 15.48 17.96
N ASP A 322 7.59 14.94 17.62
CA ASP A 322 6.30 15.13 18.30
C ASP A 322 5.36 13.94 18.05
N GLU A 323 4.09 14.06 18.46
CA GLU A 323 3.09 13.00 18.33
C GLU A 323 2.81 12.57 16.88
N ASN A 324 3.04 13.45 15.90
CA ASN A 324 2.73 13.21 14.50
C ASN A 324 3.97 13.13 13.58
N THR A 325 5.14 13.52 14.09
CA THR A 325 6.34 13.76 13.29
C THR A 325 7.55 13.01 13.84
N VAL A 326 8.30 12.38 12.94
CA VAL A 326 9.57 11.72 13.24
C VAL A 326 10.67 12.18 12.29
N ARG A 327 11.88 12.22 12.81
CA ARG A 327 13.11 12.40 12.05
C ARG A 327 13.83 11.07 11.94
N ILE A 328 14.27 10.72 10.74
CA ILE A 328 14.87 9.42 10.44
C ILE A 328 16.25 9.68 9.88
N LEU A 329 17.28 9.16 10.55
CA LEU A 329 18.67 9.22 10.11
C LEU A 329 19.03 7.87 9.51
N CYS A 330 19.44 7.85 8.24
CA CYS A 330 19.82 6.63 7.56
C CYS A 330 21.31 6.33 7.81
N ASP A 331 21.63 5.09 8.18
CA ASP A 331 23.04 4.69 8.37
C ASP A 331 23.83 4.78 7.06
N GLU A 332 23.16 4.47 5.95
CA GLU A 332 23.67 4.64 4.59
C GLU A 332 22.71 5.47 3.74
N PRO A 333 23.19 6.22 2.72
CA PRO A 333 22.34 7.04 1.89
C PRO A 333 21.37 6.19 1.06
N ILE A 334 20.11 6.58 1.02
CA ILE A 334 19.03 5.84 0.37
C ILE A 334 18.64 6.52 -0.94
N ARG A 335 18.55 5.70 -1.98
CA ARG A 335 18.19 6.14 -3.33
C ARG A 335 16.68 6.38 -3.46
N ALA A 336 16.33 7.50 -4.08
CA ALA A 336 15.00 7.90 -4.53
C ALA A 336 13.94 7.89 -3.42
N ILE A 337 14.31 8.37 -2.22
CA ILE A 337 13.31 8.68 -1.18
C ILE A 337 12.34 9.71 -1.78
N THR A 338 11.04 9.42 -1.73
CA THR A 338 10.02 10.17 -2.47
C THR A 338 8.96 10.72 -1.52
N PRO A 339 8.77 12.05 -1.43
CA PRO A 339 7.67 12.64 -0.67
C PRO A 339 6.29 12.10 -1.07
N GLY A 340 5.44 11.87 -0.07
CA GLY A 340 4.12 11.23 -0.19
C GLY A 340 4.11 9.70 -0.12
N GLN A 341 5.27 9.04 -0.29
CA GLN A 341 5.36 7.59 -0.07
C GLN A 341 5.42 7.28 1.43
N ALA A 342 5.10 6.02 1.78
CA ALA A 342 5.22 5.56 3.16
C ALA A 342 6.66 5.16 3.49
N VAL A 343 7.09 5.51 4.71
CA VAL A 343 8.24 4.90 5.39
C VAL A 343 7.72 3.99 6.49
N VAL A 344 8.19 2.75 6.54
CA VAL A 344 7.69 1.71 7.45
C VAL A 344 8.84 1.14 8.25
N PHE A 345 8.66 1.07 9.57
CA PHE A 345 9.69 0.72 10.54
C PHE A 345 9.54 -0.73 11.00
N TYR A 346 10.67 -1.43 11.14
CA TYR A 346 10.71 -2.84 11.50
C TYR A 346 11.80 -3.16 12.52
N ASP A 347 11.48 -4.06 13.45
CA ASP A 347 12.42 -4.75 14.31
C ASP A 347 12.39 -6.25 14.00
N GLY A 348 13.33 -6.70 13.16
CA GLY A 348 13.29 -8.02 12.56
C GLY A 348 11.99 -8.27 11.78
N ASP A 349 11.18 -9.22 12.27
CA ASP A 349 9.88 -9.57 11.68
C ASP A 349 8.74 -8.64 12.13
N GLU A 350 8.93 -7.86 13.20
CA GLU A 350 7.87 -6.99 13.76
C GLU A 350 7.79 -5.68 12.96
N CYS A 351 6.61 -5.38 12.42
CA CYS A 351 6.30 -4.07 11.88
C CYS A 351 5.87 -3.15 13.03
N LEU A 352 6.71 -2.16 13.34
CA LEU A 352 6.50 -1.24 14.45
C LEU A 352 5.42 -0.19 14.13
N GLY A 353 5.28 0.14 12.85
CA GLY A 353 4.41 1.21 12.36
C GLY A 353 4.99 1.90 11.13
N GLY A 354 4.46 3.06 10.78
CA GLY A 354 4.97 3.84 9.65
C GLY A 354 4.49 5.28 9.63
N ALA A 355 4.99 6.03 8.66
CA ALA A 355 4.70 7.45 8.46
C ALA A 355 4.71 7.79 6.97
N THR A 356 4.29 9.01 6.63
CA THR A 356 4.38 9.56 5.28
C THR A 356 5.62 10.42 5.15
N ILE A 357 6.46 10.14 4.16
CA ILE A 357 7.67 10.92 3.87
C ILE A 357 7.24 12.33 3.44
N ASP A 358 7.75 13.35 4.12
CA ASP A 358 7.42 14.75 3.83
C ASP A 358 8.63 15.49 3.26
N GLU A 359 9.78 15.43 3.95
CA GLU A 359 11.00 16.10 3.53
C GLU A 359 12.19 15.13 3.51
N VAL A 360 13.13 15.36 2.60
CA VAL A 360 14.34 14.55 2.46
C VAL A 360 15.55 15.48 2.48
N TYR A 361 16.61 15.02 3.14
CA TYR A 361 17.84 15.76 3.36
C TYR A 361 19.03 14.93 2.90
N ARG A 362 20.10 15.64 2.53
CA ARG A 362 21.41 15.07 2.24
C ARG A 362 22.48 15.91 2.91
N SER A 363 23.28 15.30 3.78
CA SER A 363 24.40 15.97 4.47
C SER A 363 23.99 17.29 5.15
N GLY A 364 22.83 17.28 5.82
CA GLY A 364 22.28 18.41 6.56
C GLY A 364 21.61 19.49 5.71
N LYS A 365 21.43 19.27 4.40
CA LYS A 365 20.71 20.19 3.51
C LYS A 365 19.43 19.55 3.00
N LYS A 366 18.33 20.30 3.04
CA LYS A 366 17.06 19.87 2.44
C LYS A 366 17.23 19.74 0.93
N LEU A 367 16.68 18.66 0.37
CA LEU A 367 16.62 18.46 -1.07
C LEU A 367 15.41 19.21 -1.63
N ASP A 368 15.55 20.53 -1.77
CA ASP A 368 14.46 21.43 -2.21
C ASP A 368 13.93 21.15 -3.63
N TYR A 369 14.60 20.26 -4.37
CA TYR A 369 14.19 19.83 -5.70
C TYR A 369 13.27 18.60 -5.67
N LEU A 370 12.72 18.17 -4.52
CA LEU A 370 11.82 16.99 -4.44
C LEU A 370 10.34 17.34 -4.28
N GLY A 371 9.94 18.61 -4.44
CA GLY A 371 8.55 19.07 -4.34
C GLY A 371 8.46 20.57 -4.21
#